data_AF-A0A8H7M997-F1
#
_entry.id   AF-A0A8H7M997-F1
#
_cell.length_a   1.000
_cell.length_b   1.000
_cell.length_c   1.000
_cell.angle_alpha   90.00
_cell.angle_beta   90.00
_cell.angle_gamma   90.00
#
_symmetry.space_group_name_H-M   'P 1'
#
loop_
_entity.id
_entity.type
_entity.pdbx_description
1 polymer ?
#
loop_
_entity_poly.entity_id
_entity_poly.type
_entity_poly.pdbx_seq_one_letter_code
_entity_poly.pdbx_strand_id
1 'polypeptide(L)'
;MEAVIPINHDKTQGLHKFEPGALARLSCSDRPTGKQASMFMSLIATLAVGFVLAFAQVNSTEDQFPRCGSTPSEAEVRVAELSFLAKVNASMATQTTLNAMDDFNVVIPVHWHAITSGKSIRAGYIPMSQITESIKVLNKDFSSTGFSFKLESSEYIPNEIWYDRVGLTKDPRSPEYVYQVEMKQALRLGGASALNVYSTGFTNTTNRRLLGFATFPSEYDYNPVDDGVVIRCSTVPGGMFYPLTKGRLLRMKWDIG
;
A
#
# COMPACT_ATOMS: atom_id res chain seq x y z
N MET A 1 5.70 41.72 -54.09
CA MET A 1 5.30 41.84 -52.67
C MET A 1 4.12 40.92 -52.50
N GLU A 2 4.11 39.82 -51.75
CA GLU A 2 5.02 39.18 -50.79
C GLU A 2 4.72 37.67 -50.94
N ALA A 3 5.73 36.87 -51.27
CA ALA A 3 6.53 36.08 -50.33
C ALA A 3 5.88 34.74 -49.97
N VAL A 4 6.13 33.77 -50.85
CA VAL A 4 6.07 32.33 -50.57
C VAL A 4 7.26 32.00 -49.66
N ILE A 5 6.98 31.44 -48.48
CA ILE A 5 8.00 30.89 -47.57
C ILE A 5 7.77 29.37 -47.49
N PRO A 6 8.79 28.54 -47.77
CA PRO A 6 8.64 27.09 -47.92
C PRO A 6 8.56 26.37 -46.57
N ILE A 7 7.71 25.35 -46.53
CA ILE A 7 7.66 24.32 -45.48
C ILE A 7 8.90 23.43 -45.61
N ASN A 8 9.82 23.57 -44.66
CA ASN A 8 11.00 22.72 -44.55
C ASN A 8 10.59 21.35 -44.01
N HIS A 9 10.88 20.31 -44.80
CA HIS A 9 10.98 18.94 -44.35
C HIS A 9 12.12 18.81 -43.32
N ASP A 10 12.00 17.79 -42.47
CA ASP A 10 13.03 17.24 -41.57
C ASP A 10 13.06 17.76 -40.12
N LYS A 11 12.22 17.15 -39.28
CA LYS A 11 12.62 16.57 -37.98
C LYS A 11 11.77 15.34 -37.67
N THR A 12 11.89 14.29 -38.49
CA THR A 12 11.46 12.94 -38.11
C THR A 12 12.66 12.19 -37.55
N GLN A 13 13.08 12.52 -36.33
CA GLN A 13 13.91 11.61 -35.52
C GLN A 13 13.45 11.68 -34.07
N GLY A 14 13.00 10.52 -33.56
CA GLY A 14 12.74 10.33 -32.13
C GLY A 14 11.35 9.80 -31.75
N LEU A 15 10.50 9.38 -32.68
CA LEU A 15 9.34 8.55 -32.31
C LEU A 15 9.80 7.10 -32.16
N HIS A 16 10.33 6.80 -30.97
CA HIS A 16 10.36 5.42 -30.50
C HIS A 16 8.91 4.93 -30.41
N LYS A 17 8.54 4.16 -31.43
CA LYS A 17 7.45 3.20 -31.48
C LYS A 17 7.23 2.60 -30.08
N PHE A 18 6.19 3.05 -29.37
CA PHE A 18 5.71 2.34 -28.18
C PHE A 18 5.03 1.06 -28.68
N GLU A 19 5.77 -0.03 -28.65
CA GLU A 19 5.18 -1.35 -28.84
C GLU A 19 4.31 -1.69 -27.61
N PRO A 20 3.03 -2.08 -27.80
CA PRO A 20 2.20 -2.52 -26.69
C PRO A 20 2.69 -3.92 -26.27
N GLY A 21 3.44 -3.99 -25.17
CA GLY A 21 3.91 -5.29 -24.65
C GLY A 21 5.14 -5.30 -23.75
N ALA A 22 5.70 -4.16 -23.36
CA ALA A 22 6.90 -4.13 -22.53
C ALA A 22 6.70 -3.32 -21.24
N LEU A 23 6.01 -3.89 -20.25
CA LEU A 23 6.26 -3.55 -18.85
C LEU A 23 6.55 -4.82 -18.08
N ALA A 24 7.84 -4.97 -17.82
CA ALA A 24 8.43 -6.06 -17.08
C ALA A 24 7.81 -6.17 -15.69
N ARG A 25 7.51 -7.42 -15.33
CA ARG A 25 7.10 -7.85 -14.00
C ARG A 25 8.03 -7.28 -12.94
N LEU A 26 7.58 -6.33 -12.15
CA LEU A 26 8.15 -6.04 -10.83
C LEU A 26 7.56 -7.05 -9.85
N SER A 27 8.03 -8.29 -9.95
CA SER A 27 8.00 -9.22 -8.82
C SER A 27 8.86 -8.60 -7.71
N CYS A 28 8.37 -8.55 -6.48
CA CYS A 28 9.17 -8.18 -5.31
C CYS A 28 10.19 -9.30 -4.99
N SER A 29 11.08 -9.60 -5.92
CA SER A 29 12.15 -10.58 -5.76
C SER A 29 13.30 -10.19 -6.66
N ASP A 30 13.94 -9.06 -6.38
CA ASP A 30 15.33 -8.86 -6.78
C ASP A 30 16.02 -7.91 -5.80
N ARG A 31 16.90 -8.47 -4.97
CA ARG A 31 18.01 -7.72 -4.39
C ARG A 31 19.30 -8.55 -4.43
N PRO A 32 20.45 -7.90 -4.59
CA PRO A 32 21.68 -8.50 -5.07
C PRO A 32 22.31 -9.38 -3.99
N THR A 33 22.71 -10.59 -4.36
CA THR A 33 23.49 -11.47 -3.49
C THR A 33 24.87 -10.86 -3.25
N GLY A 34 25.06 -10.25 -2.08
CA GLY A 34 26.39 -9.96 -1.56
C GLY A 34 27.14 -11.26 -1.35
N LYS A 35 28.19 -11.49 -2.15
CA LYS A 35 29.14 -12.59 -1.97
C LYS A 35 29.73 -12.51 -0.56
N GLN A 36 29.43 -13.48 0.30
CA GLN A 36 30.19 -13.66 1.53
C GLN A 36 31.56 -14.25 1.16
N ALA A 37 32.61 -13.49 1.42
CA ALA A 37 33.98 -13.96 1.33
C ALA A 37 34.22 -15.02 2.41
N SER A 38 34.44 -16.26 1.97
CA SER A 38 34.84 -17.39 2.81
C SER A 38 36.30 -17.21 3.24
N MET A 39 36.52 -16.93 4.52
CA MET A 39 37.86 -16.93 5.13
C MET A 39 38.30 -18.39 5.32
N PHE A 40 39.34 -18.81 4.60
CA PHE A 40 40.02 -20.07 4.83
C PHE A 40 41.05 -19.90 5.96
N MET A 41 40.91 -20.67 7.04
CA MET A 41 42.05 -21.02 7.90
C MET A 41 42.20 -22.54 7.86
N SER A 42 43.32 -22.97 7.28
CA SER A 42 43.71 -24.37 7.13
C SER A 42 44.82 -24.67 8.13
N LEU A 43 44.57 -25.60 9.06
CA LEU A 43 45.50 -26.64 9.48
C LEU A 43 44.82 -27.58 10.49
N ILE A 44 44.79 -28.88 10.19
CA ILE A 44 45.19 -30.02 11.06
C ILE A 44 44.73 -31.33 10.39
N ALA A 45 45.62 -32.32 10.44
CA ALA A 45 45.63 -33.56 9.71
C ALA A 45 44.75 -34.68 10.29
N THR A 46 44.29 -35.57 9.40
CA THR A 46 43.99 -37.01 9.56
C THR A 46 43.24 -37.52 10.81
N LEU A 47 42.06 -38.11 10.62
CA LEU A 47 41.86 -39.58 10.64
C LEU A 47 40.42 -39.92 10.21
N ALA A 48 40.30 -40.93 9.34
CA ALA A 48 39.04 -41.38 8.78
C ALA A 48 38.19 -42.12 9.83
N VAL A 49 37.02 -41.57 10.14
CA VAL A 49 35.86 -42.32 10.64
C VAL A 49 34.64 -41.77 9.92
N GLY A 50 33.95 -42.65 9.18
CA GLY A 50 32.80 -42.31 8.37
C GLY A 50 31.69 -41.70 9.22
N PHE A 51 31.51 -40.39 9.10
CA PHE A 51 30.30 -39.71 9.53
C PHE A 51 29.46 -39.51 8.28
N VAL A 52 28.36 -40.27 8.15
CA VAL A 52 27.33 -39.97 7.17
C VAL A 52 26.78 -38.60 7.56
N LEU A 53 27.22 -37.54 6.88
CA LEU A 53 26.57 -36.25 6.94
C LEU A 53 25.20 -36.45 6.29
N ALA A 54 24.20 -36.71 7.13
CA ALA A 54 22.84 -36.38 6.79
C ALA A 54 22.82 -34.86 6.62
N PHE A 55 23.01 -34.40 5.37
CA PHE A 55 22.57 -33.08 5.00
C PHE A 55 21.06 -33.09 5.18
N ALA A 56 20.59 -32.59 6.32
CA ALA A 56 19.22 -32.11 6.41
C ALA A 56 19.11 -31.08 5.28
N GLN A 57 18.41 -31.44 4.21
CA GLN A 57 17.95 -30.44 3.28
C GLN A 57 17.03 -29.56 4.11
N VAL A 58 17.55 -28.40 4.54
CA VAL A 58 16.71 -27.30 4.95
C VAL A 58 15.94 -26.97 3.69
N ASN A 59 14.75 -27.55 3.56
CA ASN A 59 13.72 -26.96 2.73
C ASN A 59 13.55 -25.56 3.31
N SER A 60 14.22 -24.59 2.68
CA SER A 60 13.82 -23.21 2.79
C SER A 60 12.35 -23.21 2.39
N THR A 61 11.46 -23.00 3.36
CA THR A 61 10.11 -22.53 3.07
C THR A 61 10.28 -21.13 2.47
N GLU A 62 10.63 -21.11 1.20
CA GLU A 62 10.48 -19.98 0.34
C GLU A 62 8.97 -19.71 0.22
N ASP A 63 8.61 -18.43 0.24
CA ASP A 63 7.26 -17.88 0.20
C ASP A 63 6.45 -17.93 1.52
N GLN A 64 6.67 -16.98 2.43
CA GLN A 64 5.63 -16.56 3.38
C GLN A 64 5.86 -15.10 3.87
N PHE A 65 6.20 -14.18 2.97
CA PHE A 65 6.14 -12.75 3.33
C PHE A 65 4.67 -12.32 3.49
N PRO A 66 4.30 -11.58 4.55
CA PRO A 66 2.93 -11.16 4.76
C PRO A 66 2.48 -10.19 3.64
N ARG A 67 1.28 -10.41 3.09
CA ARG A 67 0.83 -9.77 1.84
C ARG A 67 -0.01 -8.50 2.11
N CYS A 68 0.23 -7.46 1.31
CA CYS A 68 -0.78 -6.43 1.03
C CYS A 68 -1.90 -7.08 0.22
N GLY A 69 -3.17 -6.83 0.57
CA GLY A 69 -4.31 -7.52 -0.03
C GLY A 69 -4.79 -6.92 -1.35
N SER A 70 -4.61 -5.62 -1.56
CA SER A 70 -5.14 -4.93 -2.75
C SER A 70 -4.42 -5.39 -4.02
N THR A 71 -5.07 -6.23 -4.81
CA THR A 71 -4.57 -6.77 -6.09
C THR A 71 -5.58 -6.43 -7.19
N PRO A 72 -5.47 -5.26 -7.84
CA PRO A 72 -6.41 -4.86 -8.87
C PRO A 72 -6.22 -5.72 -10.11
N SER A 73 -7.33 -6.10 -10.74
CA SER A 73 -7.34 -6.71 -12.06
C SER A 73 -6.87 -5.71 -13.13
N GLU A 74 -6.45 -6.21 -14.29
CA GLU A 74 -6.03 -5.36 -15.42
C GLU A 74 -7.12 -4.36 -15.84
N ALA A 75 -8.39 -4.78 -15.77
CA ALA A 75 -9.52 -3.92 -16.03
C ALA A 75 -9.64 -2.79 -14.98
N GLU A 76 -9.46 -3.11 -13.70
CA GLU A 76 -9.48 -2.12 -12.61
C GLU A 76 -8.32 -1.13 -12.73
N VAL A 77 -7.13 -1.60 -13.12
CA VAL A 77 -5.97 -0.72 -13.42
C VAL A 77 -6.30 0.23 -14.57
N ARG A 78 -6.84 -0.29 -15.68
CA ARG A 78 -7.21 0.52 -16.84
C ARG A 78 -8.27 1.57 -16.48
N VAL A 79 -9.27 1.21 -15.69
CA VAL A 79 -10.29 2.16 -15.22
C VAL A 79 -9.65 3.23 -14.33
N ALA A 80 -8.72 2.87 -13.46
CA ALA A 80 -7.99 3.82 -12.63
C ALA A 80 -7.16 4.80 -13.48
N GLU A 81 -6.40 4.31 -14.46
CA GLU A 81 -5.61 5.14 -15.38
C GLU A 81 -6.51 6.08 -16.20
N LEU A 82 -7.62 5.58 -16.76
CA LEU A 82 -8.58 6.40 -17.49
C LEU A 82 -9.20 7.48 -16.59
N SER A 83 -9.55 7.14 -15.35
CA SER A 83 -10.09 8.10 -14.39
C SER A 83 -9.07 9.19 -14.03
N PHE A 84 -7.80 8.83 -13.93
CA PHE A 84 -6.71 9.77 -13.67
C PHE A 84 -6.53 10.73 -14.85
N LEU A 85 -6.41 10.20 -16.07
CA LEU A 85 -6.28 11.00 -17.29
C LEU A 85 -7.47 11.95 -17.48
N ALA A 86 -8.70 11.50 -17.19
CA ALA A 86 -9.88 12.36 -17.26
C ALA A 86 -9.80 13.54 -16.27
N LYS A 87 -9.35 13.29 -15.02
CA LYS A 87 -9.19 14.32 -13.99
C LYS A 87 -8.06 15.31 -14.35
N VAL A 88 -6.96 14.83 -14.90
CA VAL A 88 -5.85 15.66 -15.41
C VAL A 88 -6.31 16.52 -16.58
N ASN A 89 -7.06 15.96 -17.53
CA ASN A 89 -7.58 16.73 -18.66
C ASN A 89 -8.60 17.79 -18.21
N ALA A 90 -9.45 17.47 -17.24
CA ALA A 90 -10.40 18.44 -16.67
C ALA A 90 -9.70 19.58 -15.92
N SER A 91 -8.63 19.28 -15.17
CA SER A 91 -7.84 20.30 -14.47
C SER A 91 -7.05 21.18 -15.44
N MET A 92 -6.53 20.62 -16.54
CA MET A 92 -5.86 21.38 -17.61
C MET A 92 -6.83 22.23 -18.45
N ALA A 93 -8.07 21.78 -18.66
CA ALA A 93 -9.08 22.57 -19.40
C ALA A 93 -9.55 23.82 -18.63
N THR A 94 -9.33 23.88 -17.32
CA THR A 94 -9.68 25.01 -16.44
C THR A 94 -8.54 26.05 -16.35
N GLN A 95 -7.45 25.85 -17.11
CA GLN A 95 -6.17 26.53 -16.92
C GLN A 95 -6.09 27.86 -17.68
N THR A 96 -6.85 28.86 -17.25
CA THR A 96 -6.43 30.26 -17.44
C THR A 96 -5.61 30.62 -16.21
N THR A 97 -4.29 30.68 -16.35
CA THR A 97 -3.27 31.06 -15.34
C THR A 97 -3.07 30.11 -14.15
N LEU A 98 -2.16 29.13 -14.27
CA LEU A 98 -1.42 28.58 -13.12
C LEU A 98 0.06 28.43 -13.47
N ASN A 99 0.79 29.56 -13.48
CA ASN A 99 2.21 29.53 -13.12
C ASN A 99 2.29 29.32 -11.61
N ALA A 100 1.99 28.11 -11.14
CA ALA A 100 2.06 27.73 -9.73
C ALA A 100 2.22 26.21 -9.62
N MET A 101 3.32 25.67 -10.15
CA MET A 101 3.81 24.34 -9.73
C MET A 101 4.66 24.43 -8.45
N ASP A 102 4.85 25.64 -7.88
CA ASP A 102 5.67 25.85 -6.69
C ASP A 102 4.92 25.77 -5.35
N ASP A 103 3.59 25.58 -5.33
CA ASP A 103 2.81 25.48 -4.08
C ASP A 103 1.63 24.49 -4.16
N PHE A 104 1.84 23.31 -4.76
CA PHE A 104 0.88 22.22 -4.62
C PHE A 104 1.00 21.62 -3.22
N ASN A 105 0.12 22.05 -2.31
CA ASN A 105 0.03 21.54 -0.94
C ASN A 105 -1.41 21.17 -0.59
N VAL A 106 -1.67 19.88 -0.43
CA VAL A 106 -2.97 19.32 -0.05
C VAL A 106 -2.85 18.63 1.31
N VAL A 107 -3.61 19.12 2.30
CA VAL A 107 -3.71 18.49 3.62
C VAL A 107 -4.92 17.56 3.64
N ILE A 108 -4.68 16.26 3.80
CA ILE A 108 -5.68 15.22 3.89
C ILE A 108 -6.02 14.99 5.38
N PRO A 109 -7.25 15.28 5.85
CA PRO A 109 -7.68 14.90 7.18
C PRO A 109 -7.75 13.38 7.30
N VAL A 110 -7.21 12.85 8.40
CA VAL A 110 -7.18 11.42 8.71
C VAL A 110 -8.07 11.13 9.91
N HIS A 111 -9.01 10.22 9.74
CA HIS A 111 -9.84 9.64 10.80
C HIS A 111 -9.35 8.22 11.09
N TRP A 112 -8.86 7.98 12.31
CA TRP A 112 -8.34 6.67 12.71
C TRP A 112 -9.31 5.92 13.62
N HIS A 113 -9.84 4.83 13.11
CA HIS A 113 -10.76 3.94 13.81
C HIS A 113 -9.98 2.72 14.34
N ALA A 114 -9.63 2.73 15.62
CA ALA A 114 -8.95 1.60 16.26
C ALA A 114 -9.97 0.57 16.75
N ILE A 115 -10.19 -0.48 15.95
CA ILE A 115 -11.08 -1.57 16.33
C ILE A 115 -10.37 -2.43 17.38
N THR A 116 -11.07 -2.74 18.48
CA THR A 116 -10.49 -3.45 19.61
C THR A 116 -11.36 -4.63 20.04
N SER A 117 -10.72 -5.74 20.41
CA SER A 117 -11.32 -6.86 21.16
C SER A 117 -11.05 -6.76 22.67
N GLY A 118 -10.30 -5.75 23.10
CA GLY A 118 -9.95 -5.55 24.51
C GLY A 118 -8.97 -4.41 24.73
N LYS A 119 -8.50 -4.26 25.97
CA LYS A 119 -7.67 -3.11 26.41
C LYS A 119 -6.16 -3.32 26.26
N SER A 120 -5.73 -4.37 25.57
CA SER A 120 -4.31 -4.66 25.36
C SER A 120 -3.89 -4.32 23.94
N ILE A 121 -2.60 -4.06 23.73
CA ILE A 121 -2.02 -3.82 22.39
C ILE A 121 -2.32 -5.01 21.44
N ARG A 122 -2.26 -6.25 21.97
CA ARG A 122 -2.58 -7.47 21.21
C ARG A 122 -4.05 -7.57 20.82
N ALA A 123 -4.92 -6.83 21.51
CA ALA A 123 -6.36 -6.78 21.28
C ALA A 123 -6.78 -5.52 20.51
N GLY A 124 -5.84 -4.86 19.82
CA GLY A 124 -6.13 -3.69 18.99
C GLY A 124 -6.04 -2.34 19.70
N TYR A 125 -5.77 -2.30 21.01
CA TYR A 125 -5.62 -1.05 21.76
C TYR A 125 -4.26 -0.39 21.50
N ILE A 126 -4.10 0.21 20.32
CA ILE A 126 -2.87 0.88 19.87
C ILE A 126 -2.71 2.20 20.63
N PRO A 127 -1.61 2.44 21.36
CA PRO A 127 -1.37 3.72 22.02
C PRO A 127 -1.40 4.90 21.05
N MET A 128 -1.98 6.02 21.48
CA MET A 128 -2.03 7.26 20.68
C MET A 128 -0.67 7.69 20.13
N SER A 129 0.42 7.44 20.88
CA SER A 129 1.79 7.72 20.41
C SER A 129 2.15 6.95 19.13
N GLN A 130 1.71 5.70 18.98
CA GLN A 130 1.95 4.89 17.77
C GLN A 130 1.08 5.35 16.60
N ILE A 131 -0.14 5.81 16.87
CA ILE A 131 -1.01 6.41 15.85
C ILE A 131 -0.37 7.69 15.31
N THR A 132 0.01 8.62 16.20
CA THR A 132 0.69 9.86 15.81
C THR A 132 2.00 9.60 15.08
N GLU A 133 2.78 8.60 15.50
CA GLU A 133 4.01 8.22 14.80
C GLU A 133 3.73 7.64 13.40
N SER A 134 2.62 6.91 13.21
CA SER A 134 2.19 6.44 11.89
C SER A 134 1.93 7.61 10.94
N ILE A 135 1.28 8.67 11.43
CA ILE A 135 1.02 9.89 10.64
C ILE A 135 2.32 10.62 10.29
N LYS A 136 3.30 10.67 11.19
CA LYS A 136 4.63 11.24 10.88
C LYS A 136 5.36 10.44 9.81
N VAL A 137 5.33 9.11 9.90
CA VAL A 137 5.93 8.24 8.87
C VAL A 137 5.25 8.47 7.53
N LEU A 138 3.91 8.57 7.52
CA LEU A 138 3.15 8.85 6.30
C LEU A 138 3.55 10.20 5.69
N ASN A 139 3.58 11.27 6.48
CA ASN A 139 4.05 12.59 6.01
C ASN A 139 5.48 12.57 5.49
N LYS A 140 6.39 11.85 6.17
CA LYS A 140 7.78 11.70 5.72
C LYS A 140 7.86 10.97 4.38
N ASP A 141 7.05 9.94 4.19
CA ASP A 141 7.03 9.14 2.97
C ASP A 141 6.44 9.91 1.78
N PHE A 142 5.55 10.88 2.04
CA PHE A 142 4.84 11.66 1.03
C PHE A 142 5.39 13.08 0.83
N SER A 143 6.48 13.46 1.52
CA SER A 143 6.96 14.84 1.56
C SER A 143 7.32 15.44 0.20
N SER A 144 7.60 14.62 -0.82
CA SER A 144 7.91 15.05 -2.18
C SER A 144 6.71 15.14 -3.11
N THR A 145 5.50 14.83 -2.65
CA THR A 145 4.30 14.71 -3.48
C THR A 145 3.38 15.93 -3.40
N GLY A 146 3.61 16.83 -2.44
CA GLY A 146 2.68 17.91 -2.10
C GLY A 146 1.46 17.48 -1.28
N PHE A 147 1.31 16.18 -0.97
CA PHE A 147 0.31 15.72 -0.01
C PHE A 147 0.88 15.65 1.40
N SER A 148 0.09 16.09 2.37
CA SER A 148 0.33 15.90 3.79
C SER A 148 -0.92 15.38 4.48
N PHE A 149 -0.75 14.81 5.66
CA PHE A 149 -1.78 14.09 6.41
C PHE A 149 -1.85 14.65 7.81
N LYS A 150 -3.05 15.02 8.24
CA LYS A 150 -3.32 15.55 9.58
C LYS A 150 -4.29 14.62 10.29
N LEU A 151 -3.90 14.11 11.46
CA LEU A 151 -4.82 13.36 12.31
C LEU A 151 -5.92 14.29 12.80
N GLU A 152 -7.14 14.10 12.32
CA GLU A 152 -8.31 14.90 12.67
C GLU A 152 -9.09 14.25 13.82
N SER A 153 -9.23 12.93 13.79
CA SER A 153 -9.79 12.16 14.91
C SER A 153 -9.11 10.80 15.07
N SER A 154 -9.17 10.28 16.29
CA SER A 154 -8.84 8.90 16.59
C SER A 154 -9.73 8.39 17.71
N GLU A 155 -10.30 7.20 17.51
CA GLU A 155 -11.22 6.58 18.46
C GLU A 155 -10.93 5.08 18.62
N TYR A 156 -11.28 4.53 19.79
CA TYR A 156 -11.22 3.10 20.07
C TYR A 156 -12.63 2.53 20.06
N ILE A 157 -12.86 1.55 19.20
CA ILE A 157 -14.17 0.96 18.96
C ILE A 157 -14.15 -0.47 19.48
N PRO A 158 -14.82 -0.77 20.61
CA PRO A 158 -14.90 -2.13 21.14
C PRO A 158 -15.89 -2.95 20.31
N ASN A 159 -15.37 -3.69 19.34
CA ASN A 159 -16.15 -4.61 18.52
C ASN A 159 -15.26 -5.80 18.11
N GLU A 160 -15.36 -6.89 18.88
CA GLU A 160 -14.56 -8.10 18.68
C GLU A 160 -14.84 -8.77 17.32
N ILE A 161 -16.09 -8.72 16.86
CA ILE A 161 -16.48 -9.29 15.56
C ILE A 161 -15.73 -8.57 14.44
N TRP A 162 -15.74 -7.23 14.42
CA TRP A 162 -15.00 -6.48 13.42
C TRP A 162 -13.49 -6.65 13.56
N TYR A 163 -12.99 -6.73 14.80
CA TYR A 163 -11.57 -6.95 15.08
C TYR A 163 -11.05 -8.28 14.52
N ASP A 164 -11.84 -9.33 14.64
CA ASP A 164 -11.42 -10.68 14.28
C ASP A 164 -11.73 -11.02 12.83
N ARG A 165 -12.88 -10.58 12.31
CA ARG A 165 -13.50 -11.15 11.11
C ARG A 165 -13.60 -10.21 9.92
N VAL A 166 -13.29 -8.92 10.03
CA VAL A 166 -13.15 -8.06 8.84
C VAL A 166 -12.00 -8.60 7.99
N GLY A 167 -12.20 -8.77 6.70
CA GLY A 167 -11.19 -9.30 5.79
C GLY A 167 -11.37 -8.77 4.37
N LEU A 168 -10.50 -9.24 3.46
CA LEU A 168 -10.57 -8.86 2.05
C LEU A 168 -11.15 -10.02 1.25
N THR A 169 -12.35 -9.82 0.71
CA THR A 169 -12.99 -10.72 -0.24
C THR A 169 -13.95 -9.95 -1.14
N LYS A 170 -14.16 -10.46 -2.37
CA LYS A 170 -15.16 -9.91 -3.30
C LYS A 170 -16.49 -10.66 -3.24
N ASP A 171 -16.60 -11.72 -2.43
CA ASP A 171 -17.86 -12.45 -2.24
C ASP A 171 -18.78 -11.71 -1.26
N PRO A 172 -19.92 -11.14 -1.72
CA PRO A 172 -20.82 -10.39 -0.85
C PRO A 172 -21.52 -11.24 0.20
N ARG A 173 -21.47 -12.57 0.08
CA ARG A 173 -22.06 -13.52 1.03
C ARG A 173 -21.07 -13.95 2.11
N SER A 174 -19.79 -13.62 1.95
CA SER A 174 -18.78 -13.93 2.96
C SER A 174 -18.99 -13.07 4.20
N PRO A 175 -18.90 -13.65 5.42
CA PRO A 175 -18.92 -12.88 6.65
C PRO A 175 -17.89 -11.74 6.67
N GLU A 176 -16.70 -11.97 6.08
CA GLU A 176 -15.63 -10.96 6.03
C GLU A 176 -16.05 -9.70 5.28
N TYR A 177 -16.76 -9.87 4.16
CA TYR A 177 -17.30 -8.78 3.37
C TYR A 177 -18.42 -8.06 4.13
N VAL A 178 -19.35 -8.81 4.72
CA VAL A 178 -20.47 -8.25 5.48
C VAL A 178 -19.96 -7.37 6.63
N TYR A 179 -19.02 -7.86 7.43
CA TYR A 179 -18.46 -7.09 8.55
C TYR A 179 -17.60 -5.92 8.08
N GLN A 180 -16.89 -6.03 6.95
CA GLN A 180 -16.17 -4.89 6.37
C GLN A 180 -17.14 -3.76 6.00
N VAL A 181 -18.20 -4.09 5.26
CA VAL A 181 -19.20 -3.12 4.81
C VAL A 181 -19.91 -2.50 6.00
N GLU A 182 -20.35 -3.31 6.96
CA GLU A 182 -20.97 -2.85 8.20
C GLU A 182 -20.06 -1.88 8.97
N MET A 183 -18.80 -2.25 9.18
CA MET A 183 -17.81 -1.42 9.88
C MET A 183 -17.59 -0.09 9.17
N LYS A 184 -17.33 -0.10 7.85
CA LYS A 184 -17.07 1.13 7.10
C LYS A 184 -18.30 2.01 7.01
N GLN A 185 -19.49 1.43 6.80
CA GLN A 185 -20.75 2.16 6.78
C GLN A 185 -21.05 2.85 8.13
N ALA A 186 -20.74 2.19 9.25
CA ALA A 186 -20.99 2.75 10.57
C ALA A 186 -20.01 3.87 10.96
N LEU A 187 -18.77 3.79 10.48
CA LEU A 187 -17.66 4.57 11.04
C LEU A 187 -17.07 5.61 10.09
N ARG A 188 -17.28 5.49 8.78
CA ARG A 188 -16.68 6.41 7.80
C ARG A 188 -17.05 7.86 8.11
N LEU A 189 -16.02 8.72 8.15
CA LEU A 189 -16.16 10.16 8.35
C LEU A 189 -15.60 10.94 7.16
N GLY A 190 -16.23 12.08 6.88
CA GLY A 190 -15.84 12.97 5.79
C GLY A 190 -16.28 12.49 4.40
N GLY A 191 -15.82 13.21 3.36
CA GLY A 191 -16.09 12.93 1.96
C GLY A 191 -14.85 12.39 1.22
N ALA A 192 -14.79 12.60 -0.09
CA ALA A 192 -13.69 12.12 -0.95
C ALA A 192 -12.30 12.69 -0.60
N SER A 193 -12.25 13.76 0.21
CA SER A 193 -11.02 14.42 0.65
C SER A 193 -10.47 13.89 1.97
N ALA A 194 -11.17 12.99 2.67
CA ALA A 194 -10.76 12.46 3.96
C ALA A 194 -10.26 11.02 3.87
N LEU A 195 -9.20 10.71 4.60
CA LEU A 195 -8.66 9.35 4.71
C LEU A 195 -9.20 8.69 5.97
N ASN A 196 -9.95 7.60 5.80
CA ASN A 196 -10.39 6.74 6.89
C ASN A 196 -9.43 5.54 7.03
N VAL A 197 -8.85 5.36 8.21
CA VAL A 197 -7.95 4.25 8.54
C VAL A 197 -8.60 3.37 9.60
N TYR A 198 -8.80 2.09 9.30
CA TYR A 198 -9.37 1.11 10.20
C TYR A 198 -8.29 0.12 10.64
N SER A 199 -7.90 0.11 11.91
CA SER A 199 -6.93 -0.87 12.40
C SER A 199 -7.63 -2.06 13.08
N THR A 200 -7.37 -3.27 12.61
CA THR A 200 -8.03 -4.51 13.04
C THR A 200 -7.02 -5.66 13.28
N GLY A 201 -7.48 -6.80 13.77
CA GLY A 201 -6.66 -7.95 14.14
C GLY A 201 -6.44 -8.97 13.04
N PHE A 202 -7.40 -9.15 12.13
CA PHE A 202 -7.39 -10.21 11.09
C PHE A 202 -7.07 -11.60 11.69
N THR A 203 -7.70 -11.95 12.81
CA THR A 203 -7.39 -13.15 13.59
C THR A 203 -8.20 -14.37 13.13
N ASN A 204 -9.40 -14.13 12.61
CA ASN A 204 -10.39 -15.12 12.17
C ASN A 204 -10.94 -14.77 10.78
N THR A 205 -10.02 -14.71 9.83
CA THR A 205 -10.30 -14.51 8.41
C THR A 205 -9.67 -15.63 7.59
N THR A 206 -10.11 -15.77 6.34
CA THR A 206 -9.56 -16.72 5.36
C THR A 206 -8.07 -16.46 5.15
N ASN A 207 -7.63 -15.20 5.20
CA ASN A 207 -6.23 -14.82 5.15
C ASN A 207 -5.74 -14.18 6.46
N ARG A 208 -5.38 -15.02 7.42
CA ARG A 208 -4.81 -14.62 8.73
C ARG A 208 -3.45 -13.92 8.64
N ARG A 209 -2.83 -13.86 7.45
CA ARG A 209 -1.54 -13.19 7.19
C ARG A 209 -1.71 -11.84 6.50
N LEU A 210 -2.93 -11.42 6.22
CA LEU A 210 -3.25 -10.12 5.63
C LEU A 210 -2.68 -9.00 6.50
N LEU A 211 -1.91 -8.09 5.91
CA LEU A 211 -1.40 -6.93 6.62
C LEU A 211 -2.32 -5.72 6.51
N GLY A 212 -3.12 -5.69 5.47
CA GLY A 212 -4.04 -4.62 5.18
C GLY A 212 -4.45 -4.62 3.72
N PHE A 213 -5.45 -3.82 3.43
CA PHE A 213 -6.00 -3.58 2.11
C PHE A 213 -6.62 -2.18 2.06
N ALA A 214 -6.86 -1.71 0.86
CA ALA A 214 -7.42 -0.41 0.56
C ALA A 214 -8.32 -0.50 -0.66
N THR A 215 -9.38 0.29 -0.66
CA THR A 215 -10.28 0.46 -1.81
C THR A 215 -9.65 1.44 -2.80
N PHE A 216 -9.83 1.24 -4.11
CA PHE A 216 -9.23 2.12 -5.12
C PHE A 216 -10.03 3.42 -5.30
N PRO A 217 -9.38 4.57 -5.55
CA PRO A 217 -10.08 5.83 -5.81
C PRO A 217 -11.05 5.78 -6.99
N SER A 218 -10.80 4.93 -7.99
CA SER A 218 -11.72 4.70 -9.10
C SER A 218 -13.03 4.04 -8.68
N GLU A 219 -13.07 3.41 -7.52
CA GLU A 219 -14.27 2.78 -6.96
C GLU A 219 -15.16 3.77 -6.20
N TYR A 220 -14.61 4.94 -5.83
CA TYR A 220 -15.30 5.92 -5.01
C TYR A 220 -16.61 6.39 -5.63
N ASP A 221 -16.63 6.60 -6.95
CA ASP A 221 -17.79 7.17 -7.65
C ASP A 221 -19.03 6.25 -7.61
N TYR A 222 -18.83 4.94 -7.45
CA TYR A 222 -19.92 3.95 -7.42
C TYR A 222 -20.05 3.20 -6.09
N ASN A 223 -19.04 3.28 -5.21
CA ASN A 223 -19.09 2.69 -3.86
C ASN A 223 -18.35 3.56 -2.83
N PRO A 224 -18.83 4.78 -2.54
CA PRO A 224 -18.14 5.71 -1.65
C PRO A 224 -18.11 5.24 -0.19
N VAL A 225 -19.03 4.35 0.19
CA VAL A 225 -19.11 3.79 1.55
C VAL A 225 -17.92 2.87 1.84
N ASP A 226 -17.39 2.17 0.83
CA ASP A 226 -16.25 1.28 1.02
C ASP A 226 -14.90 2.01 1.01
N ASP A 227 -14.86 3.32 0.80
CA ASP A 227 -13.59 4.04 0.76
C ASP A 227 -12.84 4.03 2.12
N GLY A 228 -11.52 3.87 2.05
CA GLY A 228 -10.62 3.83 3.20
C GLY A 228 -9.61 2.68 3.14
N VAL A 229 -8.76 2.63 4.17
CA VAL A 229 -7.69 1.64 4.32
C VAL A 229 -7.92 0.83 5.59
N VAL A 230 -7.87 -0.49 5.49
CA VAL A 230 -7.92 -1.40 6.64
C VAL A 230 -6.52 -1.97 6.85
N ILE A 231 -5.96 -1.84 8.05
CA ILE A 231 -4.61 -2.30 8.39
C ILE A 231 -4.61 -3.23 9.60
N ARG A 232 -3.58 -4.08 9.69
CA ARG A 232 -3.35 -4.89 10.87
C ARG A 232 -2.80 -4.02 11.99
N CYS A 233 -3.40 -4.07 13.18
CA CYS A 233 -2.98 -3.23 14.30
C CYS A 233 -1.50 -3.42 14.70
N SER A 234 -0.94 -4.63 14.50
CA SER A 234 0.44 -4.95 14.85
C SER A 234 1.50 -4.38 13.88
N THR A 235 1.11 -3.74 12.78
CA THR A 235 2.04 -3.21 11.76
C THR A 235 2.35 -1.72 11.93
N VAL A 236 1.71 -1.05 12.90
CA VAL A 236 2.03 0.33 13.27
C VAL A 236 3.47 0.45 13.80
N PRO A 237 4.09 1.63 13.78
CA PRO A 237 5.42 1.85 14.35
C PRO A 237 5.55 1.35 15.80
N GLY A 238 6.56 0.53 16.06
CA GLY A 238 6.75 -0.11 17.37
C GLY A 238 5.78 -1.25 17.69
N GLY A 239 4.99 -1.71 16.71
CA GLY A 239 4.13 -2.89 16.80
C GLY A 239 4.92 -4.20 16.83
N MET A 240 4.19 -5.32 16.93
CA MET A 240 4.77 -6.65 17.14
C MET A 240 5.19 -7.39 15.86
N PHE A 241 4.91 -6.86 14.66
CA PHE A 241 5.14 -7.57 13.39
C PHE A 241 6.48 -7.18 12.73
N TYR A 242 7.57 -7.83 13.14
CA TYR A 242 8.89 -7.69 12.51
C TYR A 242 8.91 -8.41 11.14
N PRO A 243 9.53 -7.86 10.07
CA PRO A 243 10.31 -6.61 9.96
C PRO A 243 9.51 -5.37 9.50
N LEU A 244 8.18 -5.40 9.56
CA LEU A 244 7.29 -4.39 8.97
C LEU A 244 6.80 -3.33 9.97
N THR A 245 7.40 -3.28 11.16
CA THR A 245 7.17 -2.32 12.25
C THR A 245 7.54 -0.86 11.94
N LYS A 246 7.69 -0.51 10.66
CA LYS A 246 8.02 0.86 10.20
C LYS A 246 6.81 1.61 9.65
N GLY A 247 5.58 1.10 9.77
CA GLY A 247 4.37 1.81 9.32
C GLY A 247 4.21 1.96 7.79
N ARG A 248 4.98 1.21 6.99
CA ARG A 248 5.09 1.42 5.53
C ARG A 248 3.96 0.85 4.67
N LEU A 249 2.91 0.29 5.28
CA LEU A 249 1.76 -0.24 4.52
C LEU A 249 0.92 0.85 3.87
N LEU A 250 0.91 2.06 4.44
CA LEU A 250 0.16 3.19 3.91
C LEU A 250 0.79 3.78 2.63
N ARG A 251 2.02 3.40 2.27
CA ARG A 251 2.73 3.91 1.08
C ARG A 251 2.27 3.27 -0.24
N MET A 252 1.90 1.99 -0.24
CA MET A 252 1.79 1.18 -1.47
C MET A 252 0.62 1.56 -2.42
N LYS A 253 -0.22 2.54 -2.06
CA LYS A 253 -1.45 2.90 -2.79
C LYS A 253 -1.32 4.12 -3.72
N TRP A 254 -0.29 4.94 -3.54
CA TRP A 254 -0.22 6.27 -4.17
C TRP A 254 0.85 6.43 -5.25
N ASP A 255 1.68 5.40 -5.47
CA ASP A 255 2.55 5.33 -6.65
C ASP A 255 1.73 4.85 -7.86
N ILE A 256 0.91 5.74 -8.41
CA ILE A 256 0.47 5.69 -9.81
C ILE A 256 1.07 6.94 -10.46
N GLY A 257 2.26 6.75 -11.06
CA GLY A 257 2.89 7.75 -11.91
C GLY A 257 2.10 7.98 -13.19
#